data_AF-A0A2X2IX77-F1
#
_entry.id   AF-A0A2X2IX77-F1
#
_cell.length_a   1.000
_cell.length_b   1.000
_cell.length_c   1.000
_cell.angle_alpha   90.00
_cell.angle_beta   90.00
_cell.angle_gamma   90.00
#
_symmetry.space_group_name_H-M   'P 1'
#
loop_
_entity.id
_entity.type
_entity.pdbx_description
1 polymer ?
#
loop_
_entity_poly.entity_id
_entity_poly.type
_entity_poly.pdbx_seq_one_letter_code
_entity_poly.pdbx_strand_id
1 'polypeptide(L)'
;MSLFHLSDYFLLRTPLLPAASAVDLLTITERHEIEEKLRHLFQIEQLKEALFLASPAFSAEVQKWLEYKKESSSKMIASLLKYAIRMSTRSTPFGLFAGVSFGNIAVSEKKVSLIRSNANQAVLKLDTPFDKNY
;
A
#
# COMPACT_ATOMS: atom_id res chain seq x y z
N MET A 1 -15.56 12.58 -38.61
CA MET A 1 -15.61 11.33 -37.82
C MET A 1 -14.89 11.57 -36.51
N SER A 2 -15.51 11.26 -35.36
CA SER A 2 -14.80 11.34 -34.07
C SER A 2 -13.81 10.19 -33.96
N LEU A 3 -12.54 10.48 -33.69
CA LEU A 3 -11.48 9.49 -33.47
C LEU A 3 -11.55 8.85 -32.06
N PHE A 4 -12.33 9.43 -31.14
CA PHE A 4 -12.42 8.97 -29.77
C PHE A 4 -13.88 8.75 -29.36
N HIS A 5 -14.10 7.67 -28.60
CA HIS A 5 -15.36 7.36 -27.93
C HIS A 5 -15.11 7.34 -26.43
N LEU A 6 -15.87 8.12 -25.67
CA LEU A 6 -15.77 8.12 -24.21
C LEU A 6 -16.49 6.89 -23.65
N SER A 7 -15.91 6.24 -22.63
CA SER A 7 -16.61 5.21 -21.87
C SER A 7 -17.31 5.84 -20.67
N ASP A 8 -18.46 5.32 -20.28
CA ASP A 8 -19.23 5.81 -19.12
C ASP A 8 -18.69 5.28 -17.78
N TYR A 9 -17.44 4.85 -17.76
CA TYR A 9 -16.76 4.29 -16.60
C TYR A 9 -15.28 4.61 -16.58
N PHE A 10 -14.68 4.49 -15.40
CA PHE A 10 -13.26 4.64 -15.16
C PHE A 10 -12.76 3.63 -14.13
N LEU A 11 -11.46 3.39 -14.16
CA LEU A 11 -10.76 2.66 -13.10
C LEU A 11 -9.99 3.65 -12.24
N LEU A 12 -10.32 3.68 -10.95
CA LEU A 12 -9.56 4.42 -9.96
C LEU A 12 -8.51 3.51 -9.36
N ARG A 13 -7.26 3.97 -9.33
CA ARG A 13 -6.17 3.26 -8.64
C ARG A 13 -5.72 4.08 -7.46
N THR A 14 -5.71 3.50 -6.28
CA THR A 14 -5.41 4.24 -5.04
C THR A 14 -4.43 3.48 -4.17
N PRO A 15 -3.39 4.15 -3.63
CA PRO A 15 -2.52 3.56 -2.62
C PRO A 15 -3.32 3.12 -1.38
N LEU A 16 -2.75 2.16 -0.63
CA LEU A 16 -3.35 1.64 0.60
C LEU A 16 -3.44 2.71 1.69
N LEU A 17 -2.41 3.56 1.79
CA LEU A 17 -2.32 4.63 2.76
C LEU A 17 -2.60 6.00 2.12
N PRO A 18 -3.11 6.97 2.89
CA PRO A 18 -3.21 8.36 2.44
C PRO A 18 -1.83 8.95 2.12
N ALA A 19 -1.76 9.86 1.13
CA ALA A 19 -0.53 10.57 0.81
C ALA A 19 0.05 11.35 2.00
N ALA A 20 -0.82 11.84 2.89
CA ALA A 20 -0.43 12.50 4.14
C ALA A 20 0.50 11.62 5.00
N SER A 21 0.32 10.30 5.00
CA SER A 21 1.19 9.39 5.75
C SER A 21 2.64 9.43 5.28
N ALA A 22 2.90 9.63 3.98
CA ALA A 22 4.27 9.83 3.49
C ALA A 22 4.84 11.18 3.90
N VAL A 23 4.02 12.24 3.86
CA VAL A 23 4.44 13.58 4.32
C VAL A 23 4.86 13.52 5.79
N ASP A 24 4.02 12.94 6.64
CA ASP A 24 4.30 12.77 8.08
C ASP A 24 5.57 11.98 8.36
N LEU A 25 5.90 10.98 7.53
CA LEU A 25 7.12 10.19 7.69
C LEU A 25 8.37 10.94 7.22
N LEU A 26 8.24 11.78 6.20
CA LEU A 26 9.35 12.52 5.59
C LEU A 26 9.70 13.80 6.36
N THR A 27 8.82 14.30 7.22
CA THR A 27 9.09 15.46 8.08
C THR A 27 9.87 15.10 9.34
N ILE A 28 9.95 13.82 9.71
CA ILE A 28 10.68 13.37 10.90
C ILE A 28 12.19 13.38 10.62
N THR A 29 12.93 14.12 11.45
CA THR A 29 14.39 14.22 11.38
C THR A 29 15.09 13.27 12.34
N GLU A 30 14.46 12.99 13.48
CA GLU A 30 15.04 12.21 14.56
C GLU A 30 14.87 10.70 14.35
N ARG A 31 15.98 9.96 14.47
CA ARG A 31 15.98 8.50 14.23
C ARG A 31 15.02 7.74 15.15
N HIS A 32 14.98 8.12 16.42
CA HIS A 32 14.15 7.43 17.40
C HIS A 32 12.65 7.63 17.12
N GLU A 33 12.26 8.84 16.69
CA GLU A 33 10.88 9.16 16.34
C GLU A 33 10.41 8.39 15.09
N ILE A 34 11.25 8.31 14.05
CA ILE A 34 10.89 7.56 12.84
C ILE A 34 10.80 6.06 13.14
N GLU A 35 11.66 5.55 14.01
CA GLU A 35 11.62 4.15 14.44
C GLU A 35 10.29 3.84 15.13
N GLU A 36 9.90 4.63 16.14
CA GLU A 36 8.62 4.46 16.85
C GLU A 36 7.42 4.60 15.92
N LYS A 37 7.43 5.58 15.02
CA LYS A 37 6.36 5.76 14.03
C LYS A 37 6.22 4.54 13.12
N LEU A 38 7.34 3.99 12.64
CA LEU A 38 7.33 2.77 11.83
C LEU A 38 6.89 1.54 12.63
N ARG A 39 7.25 1.44 13.91
CA ARG A 39 6.74 0.38 14.79
C ARG A 39 5.22 0.41 14.86
N HIS A 40 4.64 1.57 15.14
CA HIS A 40 3.18 1.73 15.18
C HIS A 40 2.52 1.42 13.83
N LEU A 41 3.11 1.89 12.74
CA LEU A 41 2.56 1.68 11.40
C LEU A 41 2.52 0.19 11.04
N PHE A 42 3.61 -0.55 11.28
CA PHE A 42 3.71 -1.98 10.99
C PHE A 42 3.18 -2.89 12.10
N GLN A 43 2.51 -2.36 13.12
CA GLN A 43 1.62 -3.15 13.98
C GLN A 43 0.24 -3.38 13.34
N ILE A 44 -0.14 -2.55 12.37
CA ILE A 44 -1.40 -2.68 11.63
C ILE A 44 -1.35 -3.96 10.78
N GLU A 45 -2.32 -4.85 10.98
CA GLU A 45 -2.35 -6.19 10.35
C GLU A 45 -2.26 -6.12 8.83
N GLN A 46 -3.03 -5.22 8.22
CA GLN A 46 -3.07 -5.02 6.77
C GLN A 46 -1.69 -4.65 6.20
N LEU A 47 -0.87 -3.90 6.96
CA LEU A 47 0.46 -3.48 6.50
C LEU A 47 1.50 -4.58 6.70
N LYS A 48 1.37 -5.38 7.77
CA LYS A 48 2.19 -6.59 7.95
C LYS A 48 1.94 -7.59 6.83
N GLU A 49 0.69 -7.83 6.50
CA GLU A 49 0.29 -8.71 5.39
C GLU A 49 0.79 -8.18 4.05
N ALA A 50 0.62 -6.88 3.79
CA ALA A 50 1.13 -6.25 2.59
C ALA A 50 2.65 -6.38 2.45
N LEU A 51 3.38 -6.21 3.55
CA LEU A 51 4.83 -6.40 3.59
C LEU A 51 5.22 -7.86 3.38
N PHE A 52 4.52 -8.80 4.01
CA PHE A 52 4.74 -10.24 3.87
C PHE A 52 4.61 -10.68 2.42
N LEU A 53 3.54 -10.28 1.73
CA LEU A 53 3.32 -10.60 0.31
C LEU A 53 4.38 -9.97 -0.60
N ALA A 54 4.91 -8.81 -0.24
CA ALA A 54 5.95 -8.15 -1.02
C ALA A 54 7.35 -8.72 -0.77
N SER A 55 7.65 -9.13 0.45
CA SER A 55 8.98 -9.61 0.86
C SER A 55 8.90 -10.48 2.13
N PRO A 56 8.66 -11.80 2.00
CA PRO A 56 8.45 -12.70 3.13
C PRO A 56 9.63 -12.73 4.12
N ALA A 57 10.86 -12.81 3.61
CA ALA A 57 12.07 -12.85 4.45
C ALA A 57 12.23 -11.56 5.27
N PHE A 58 12.00 -10.40 4.64
CA PHE A 58 12.08 -9.12 5.33
C PHE A 58 10.95 -8.93 6.34
N SER A 59 9.74 -9.38 6.01
CA SER A 59 8.60 -9.37 6.94
C SER A 59 8.90 -10.19 8.20
N ALA A 60 9.53 -11.36 8.06
CA ALA A 60 9.94 -12.18 9.21
C ALA A 60 10.99 -11.47 10.10
N GLU A 61 11.93 -10.72 9.51
CA GLU A 61 12.88 -9.90 10.29
C GLU A 61 12.17 -8.76 11.04
N VAL A 62 11.23 -8.09 10.38
CA VAL A 62 10.43 -7.00 10.96
C VAL A 62 9.54 -7.51 12.10
N GLN A 63 8.94 -8.69 11.96
CA GLN A 63 8.14 -9.30 13.02
C GLN A 63 8.97 -9.54 14.28
N LYS A 64 10.18 -10.11 14.14
CA LYS A 64 11.12 -10.28 15.27
C LYS A 64 11.49 -8.93 15.89
N TRP A 65 11.70 -7.91 15.08
CA TRP A 65 12.01 -6.57 15.56
C TRP A 65 10.84 -5.93 16.34
N LEU A 66 9.60 -6.16 15.92
CA LEU A 66 8.39 -5.72 16.62
C LEU A 66 8.16 -6.47 17.94
N GLU A 67 8.31 -7.80 17.95
CA GLU A 67 8.05 -8.66 19.10
C GLU A 67 9.10 -8.52 20.20
N TYR A 68 10.39 -8.59 19.83
CA TYR A 68 11.49 -8.67 20.81
C TYR A 68 12.09 -7.31 21.16
N LYS A 69 11.54 -6.20 20.63
CA LYS A 69 12.12 -4.84 20.72
C LYS A 69 13.63 -4.81 20.47
N LYS A 70 14.11 -5.65 19.54
CA LYS A 70 15.52 -5.65 19.14
C LYS A 70 15.88 -4.28 18.55
N GLU A 71 17.16 -3.92 18.65
CA GLU A 71 17.66 -2.73 17.96
C GLU A 71 17.43 -2.85 16.45
N SER A 72 16.95 -1.77 15.86
CA SER A 72 16.80 -1.66 14.41
C SER A 72 18.17 -1.39 13.76
N SER A 73 18.41 -1.99 12.60
CA SER A 73 19.50 -1.52 11.74
C SER A 73 19.03 -0.33 10.89
N SER A 74 19.94 0.60 10.56
CA SER A 74 19.60 1.71 9.65
C SER A 74 19.06 1.22 8.31
N LYS A 75 19.51 0.05 7.84
CA LYS A 75 19.03 -0.61 6.62
C LYS A 75 17.58 -1.06 6.76
N MET A 76 17.19 -1.63 7.90
CA MET A 76 15.80 -2.03 8.16
C MET A 76 14.87 -0.81 8.17
N ILE A 77 15.24 0.25 8.90
CA ILE A 77 14.46 1.50 8.94
C ILE A 77 14.30 2.11 7.55
N ALA A 78 15.39 2.20 6.78
CA ALA A 78 15.34 2.71 5.41
C ALA A 78 14.44 1.86 4.49
N SER A 79 14.45 0.53 4.63
CA SER A 79 13.58 -0.36 3.87
C SER A 79 12.11 -0.22 4.26
N LEU A 80 11.79 -0.19 5.56
CA LEU A 80 10.43 0.04 6.06
C LEU A 80 9.88 1.38 5.59
N LEU A 81 10.69 2.44 5.67
CA LEU A 81 10.33 3.77 5.17
C LEU A 81 10.00 3.74 3.67
N LYS A 82 10.81 3.07 2.84
CA LYS A 82 10.53 2.91 1.41
C LYS A 82 9.20 2.20 1.15
N TYR A 83 8.88 1.15 1.92
CA TYR A 83 7.61 0.44 1.80
C TYR A 83 6.43 1.32 2.22
N ALA A 84 6.53 2.04 3.34
CA ALA A 84 5.49 2.96 3.81
C ALA A 84 5.22 4.10 2.82
N ILE A 85 6.28 4.72 2.28
CA ILE A 85 6.16 5.75 1.24
C ILE A 85 5.51 5.18 -0.02
N ARG A 86 5.90 3.97 -0.46
CA ARG A 86 5.31 3.31 -1.62
C ARG A 86 3.80 3.08 -1.41
N MET A 87 3.41 2.56 -0.24
CA MET A 87 2.01 2.34 0.14
C MET A 87 1.19 3.63 0.23
N SER A 88 1.84 4.79 0.35
CA SER A 88 1.18 6.10 0.48
C SER A 88 1.13 6.91 -0.82
N THR A 89 2.05 6.68 -1.75
CA THR A 89 2.26 7.57 -2.91
C THR A 89 2.11 6.89 -4.27
N ARG A 90 2.32 5.57 -4.35
CA ARG A 90 2.31 4.84 -5.63
C ARG A 90 0.96 4.17 -5.83
N SER A 91 0.16 4.65 -6.77
CA SER A 91 -1.12 4.04 -7.18
C SER A 91 -0.94 2.82 -8.10
N THR A 92 0.29 2.35 -8.35
CA THR A 92 0.55 1.15 -9.15
C THR A 92 0.20 -0.10 -8.32
N PRO A 93 -0.82 -0.91 -8.70
CA PRO A 93 -1.21 -2.10 -7.94
C PRO A 93 -0.05 -3.10 -7.87
N PHE A 94 0.36 -3.45 -6.67
CA PHE A 94 1.38 -4.46 -6.39
C PHE A 94 1.10 -5.09 -5.02
N GLY A 95 0.81 -6.39 -5.00
CA GLY A 95 0.33 -7.06 -3.78
C GLY A 95 -0.83 -6.29 -3.17
N LEU A 96 -0.70 -5.93 -1.89
CA LEU A 96 -1.70 -5.14 -1.15
C LEU A 96 -1.33 -3.65 -1.01
N PHE A 97 -0.33 -3.13 -1.72
CA PHE A 97 0.10 -1.73 -1.57
C PHE A 97 -0.83 -0.70 -2.22
N ALA A 98 -1.64 -1.11 -3.17
CA ALA A 98 -2.61 -0.27 -3.85
C ALA A 98 -3.76 -1.12 -4.40
N GLY A 99 -4.96 -0.55 -4.41
CA GLY A 99 -6.17 -1.19 -4.92
C GLY A 99 -6.65 -0.57 -6.24
N VAL A 100 -7.59 -1.27 -6.86
CA VAL A 100 -8.34 -0.79 -8.02
C VAL A 100 -9.82 -0.73 -7.66
N SER A 101 -10.48 0.35 -8.03
CA SER A 101 -11.92 0.52 -7.88
C SER A 101 -12.53 0.87 -9.23
N PHE A 102 -13.74 0.40 -9.46
CA PHE A 102 -14.53 0.73 -10.64
C PHE A 102 -15.47 1.90 -10.31
N GLY A 103 -15.58 2.87 -11.20
CA GLY A 103 -16.50 4.00 -11.06
C GLY A 103 -17.22 4.29 -12.37
N ASN A 104 -18.41 4.85 -12.28
CA ASN A 104 -19.20 5.30 -13.43
C ASN A 104 -19.16 6.81 -13.56
N ILE A 105 -19.21 7.29 -14.81
CA ILE A 105 -19.36 8.71 -15.12
C ILE A 105 -20.86 9.00 -15.19
N ALA A 106 -21.33 9.95 -14.39
CA ALA A 106 -22.73 10.38 -14.36
C ALA A 106 -22.82 11.90 -14.38
N VAL A 107 -23.86 12.42 -15.03
CA VAL A 107 -24.17 13.86 -15.01
C VAL A 107 -24.70 14.22 -13.62
N SER A 108 -24.05 15.17 -12.95
CA SER A 108 -24.42 15.62 -11.62
C SER A 108 -24.18 17.12 -11.48
N GLU A 109 -25.03 17.80 -10.70
CA GLU A 109 -24.82 19.20 -10.31
C GLU A 109 -23.60 19.36 -9.37
N LYS A 110 -23.17 18.26 -8.73
CA LYS A 110 -21.97 18.25 -7.87
C LYS A 110 -20.72 18.06 -8.73
N LYS A 111 -19.72 18.93 -8.53
CA LYS A 111 -18.46 18.93 -9.31
C LYS A 111 -17.69 17.59 -9.22
N VAL A 112 -17.64 16.95 -8.04
CA VAL A 112 -17.08 15.61 -7.82
C VAL A 112 -17.72 15.02 -6.56
N SER A 113 -18.22 13.79 -6.61
CA SER A 113 -18.56 13.00 -5.42
C SER A 113 -17.92 11.62 -5.54
N LEU A 114 -16.90 11.35 -4.72
CA LEU A 114 -16.30 10.02 -4.65
C LEU A 114 -16.93 9.25 -3.49
N ILE A 115 -17.82 8.31 -3.78
CA ILE A 115 -18.31 7.36 -2.78
C ILE A 115 -17.37 6.15 -2.83
N ARG A 116 -16.35 6.16 -1.97
CA ARG A 116 -15.59 4.93 -1.71
C ARG A 116 -16.33 4.13 -0.64
N SER A 117 -16.75 2.92 -0.99
CA SER A 117 -17.07 1.92 0.01
C SER A 117 -15.75 1.44 0.64
N ASN A 118 -15.65 1.38 1.96
CA ASN A 118 -14.46 0.90 2.67
C ASN A 118 -14.33 -0.65 2.63
N ALA A 119 -14.86 -1.28 1.58
CA ALA A 119 -14.87 -2.73 1.41
C ALA A 119 -13.70 -3.17 0.53
N ASN A 120 -12.47 -2.99 1.03
CA ASN A 120 -11.29 -3.53 0.35
C ASN A 120 -11.33 -5.06 0.41
N GLN A 121 -11.21 -5.72 -0.75
CA GLN A 121 -11.13 -7.18 -0.84
C GLN A 121 -9.81 -7.58 -1.50
N ALA A 122 -9.06 -8.45 -0.83
CA ALA A 122 -7.86 -9.06 -1.39
C ALA A 122 -8.27 -10.26 -2.25
N VAL A 123 -7.87 -10.26 -3.52
CA VAL A 123 -8.02 -11.40 -4.42
C VAL A 123 -6.62 -11.92 -4.72
N LEU A 124 -6.34 -13.16 -4.30
CA LEU A 124 -5.02 -13.78 -4.43
C LEU A 124 -5.04 -14.83 -5.55
N LYS A 125 -3.94 -14.90 -6.29
CA LYS A 125 -3.68 -15.94 -7.28
C LYS A 125 -2.36 -16.60 -6.93
N LEU A 126 -2.29 -17.92 -7.11
CA LEU A 126 -1.03 -18.66 -6.98
C LEU A 126 -0.01 -18.13 -7.99
N ASP A 127 1.26 -18.11 -7.57
CA ASP A 127 2.33 -17.66 -8.44
C ASP A 127 2.48 -18.64 -9.63
N THR A 128 2.67 -18.06 -10.81
CA THR A 128 2.66 -18.77 -12.10
C THR A 128 3.71 -19.90 -12.23
N PRO A 129 4.89 -19.86 -11.58
CA PRO A 129 5.88 -20.95 -11.65
C PRO A 129 5.46 -22.24 -10.94
N PHE A 130 4.39 -22.24 -10.14
CA PHE A 130 3.91 -23.42 -9.42
C PHE A 130 3.31 -24.50 -10.35
N ASP A 131 2.98 -24.12 -11.59
CA ASP A 131 2.35 -24.96 -12.61
C ASP A 131 3.38 -25.60 -13.56
N LYS A 132 4.45 -26.18 -13.02
CA LYS A 132 5.46 -26.94 -13.79
C LYS A 132 5.29 -28.46 -13.73
N ASN A 133 4.09 -28.95 -13.43
CA ASN A 133 3.75 -30.37 -13.52
C ASN A 133 2.31 -30.56 -13.99
N TYR A 134 2.04 -30.28 -15.26
CA TYR A 134 1.15 -31.05 -16.16
C TYR A 134 1.55 -30.77 -17.61
#